data_AF-A0A223AQ10-F1
#
_entry.id   AF-A0A223AQ10-F1
#
_cell.length_a   1.000
_cell.length_b   1.000
_cell.length_c   1.000
_cell.angle_alpha   90.00
_cell.angle_beta   90.00
_cell.angle_gamma   90.00
#
_symmetry.space_group_name_H-M   'P 1'
#
loop_
_entity.id
_entity.type
_entity.pdbx_description
1 polymer ?
#
loop_
_entity_poly.entity_id
_entity_poly.type
_entity_poly.pdbx_seq_one_letter_code
_entity_poly.pdbx_strand_id
1 'polypeptide(L)'
;MALLIIEKLFMTFFTSIDQKKDYTNKDFKLSNREDQCRKEKYYAIDFWIWQKNKRVALDQHFQLGYKLSDGSTIVDKKIYTISVQKIFSSGYRGSRYKRELRIYTKYINEPSVLYGGDYVAGDKIGRDKTINNGVQINNIQNHLPNEVLETILKLSEDEKISWSDRCEIKESIKMIEKNLYSKQENNKLIKVLSSYIGSCSNVVTVIDFLMKMFNNR
;
A
#
# COMPACT_ATOMS: atom_id res chain seq x y z
N MET A 1 11.44 -30.63 35.03
CA MET A 1 11.97 -31.42 33.90
C MET A 1 10.87 -31.93 32.96
N ALA A 2 9.82 -32.61 33.46
CA ALA A 2 8.72 -33.15 32.65
C ALA A 2 7.99 -32.13 31.74
N LEU A 3 7.75 -30.91 32.24
CA LEU A 3 7.02 -29.86 31.50
C LEU A 3 7.76 -29.40 30.22
N LEU A 4 9.09 -29.36 30.26
CA LEU A 4 9.93 -29.04 29.11
C LEU A 4 9.94 -30.17 28.07
N ILE A 5 9.87 -31.42 28.53
CA ILE A 5 9.82 -32.60 27.66
C ILE A 5 8.48 -32.63 26.91
N ILE A 6 7.38 -32.38 27.62
CA ILE A 6 6.04 -32.29 27.03
C ILE A 6 5.97 -31.15 26.01
N GLU A 7 6.48 -29.97 26.36
CA GLU A 7 6.56 -28.84 25.42
C GLU A 7 7.34 -29.21 24.16
N LYS A 8 8.48 -29.87 24.30
CA LYS A 8 9.31 -30.32 23.17
C LYS A 8 8.57 -31.32 22.27
N LEU A 9 7.79 -32.25 22.84
CA LEU A 9 6.97 -33.19 22.09
C LEU A 9 5.91 -32.46 21.25
N PHE A 10 5.15 -31.55 21.85
CA PHE A 10 4.17 -30.74 21.13
C PHE A 10 4.82 -29.90 20.03
N MET A 11 5.93 -29.23 20.33
CA MET A 11 6.68 -28.45 19.35
C MET A 11 7.13 -29.29 18.16
N THR A 12 7.60 -30.52 18.40
CA THR A 12 8.03 -31.44 17.34
C THR A 12 6.84 -31.87 16.48
N PHE A 13 5.72 -32.24 17.11
CA PHE A 13 4.51 -32.63 16.41
C PHE A 13 3.97 -31.51 15.51
N PHE A 14 3.83 -30.29 16.04
CA PHE A 14 3.35 -29.15 15.27
C PHE A 14 4.31 -28.72 14.16
N THR A 15 5.62 -28.86 14.38
CA THR A 15 6.63 -28.62 13.33
C THR A 15 6.47 -29.61 12.19
N SER A 16 6.20 -30.89 12.47
CA SER A 16 5.96 -31.89 11.43
C SER A 16 4.71 -31.58 10.59
N ILE A 17 3.63 -31.09 11.22
CA ILE A 17 2.43 -30.64 10.50
C ILE A 17 2.79 -29.49 9.54
N ASP A 18 3.57 -28.52 10.00
CA ASP A 18 3.98 -27.39 9.16
C ASP A 18 4.86 -27.83 7.98
N GLN A 19 5.75 -28.80 8.20
CA GLN A 19 6.63 -29.34 7.15
C GLN A 19 5.87 -30.00 6.00
N LYS A 20 4.74 -30.65 6.30
CA LYS A 20 3.88 -31.31 5.30
C LYS A 20 3.00 -30.34 4.53
N LYS A 21 2.92 -29.09 4.96
CA LYS A 21 2.03 -28.10 4.37
C LYS A 21 2.74 -27.30 3.29
N ASP A 22 2.16 -27.31 2.10
CA ASP A 22 2.58 -26.43 1.02
C ASP A 22 1.97 -25.04 1.19
N TYR A 23 2.84 -24.03 1.12
CA TYR A 23 2.50 -22.62 1.25
C TYR A 23 2.83 -21.82 -0.02
N THR A 24 3.34 -22.46 -1.07
CA THR A 24 3.88 -21.80 -2.27
C THR A 24 2.82 -21.02 -3.04
N ASN A 25 1.61 -21.57 -3.17
CA ASN A 25 0.50 -20.93 -3.88
C ASN A 25 -0.60 -20.43 -2.94
N LYS A 26 -0.23 -20.18 -1.68
CA LYS A 26 -1.22 -19.83 -0.67
C LYS A 26 -1.52 -18.34 -0.71
N ASP A 27 -2.78 -18.01 -0.91
CA ASP A 27 -3.25 -16.65 -0.67
C ASP A 27 -3.27 -16.33 0.83
N PHE A 28 -2.37 -15.44 1.25
CA PHE A 28 -2.23 -15.03 2.64
C PHE A 28 -3.11 -13.82 2.92
N LYS A 29 -4.22 -14.04 3.62
CA LYS A 29 -5.10 -12.96 4.05
C LYS A 29 -4.39 -12.01 5.02
N LEU A 30 -4.16 -10.78 4.57
CA LEU A 30 -3.61 -9.68 5.35
C LEU A 30 -4.70 -9.04 6.21
N SER A 31 -4.35 -8.64 7.44
CA SER A 31 -5.22 -7.83 8.30
C SER A 31 -4.66 -6.42 8.43
N ASN A 32 -5.48 -5.40 8.20
CA ASN A 32 -5.07 -4.00 8.42
C ASN A 32 -5.06 -3.71 9.92
N ARG A 33 -3.94 -3.21 10.43
CA ARG A 33 -3.75 -2.82 11.82
C ARG A 33 -3.01 -1.50 11.90
N GLU A 34 -3.05 -0.87 13.06
CA GLU A 34 -2.34 0.37 13.34
C GLU A 34 -1.45 0.20 14.58
N ASP A 35 -0.23 0.70 14.50
CA ASP A 35 0.68 0.76 15.63
C ASP A 35 0.29 2.00 16.44
N GLN A 36 -0.39 1.80 17.57
CA GLN A 36 -0.90 2.90 18.39
C GLN A 36 0.21 3.83 18.91
N CYS A 37 1.45 3.34 19.07
CA CYS A 37 2.57 4.17 19.54
C CYS A 37 3.13 5.05 18.42
N ARG A 38 3.22 4.51 17.20
CA ARG A 38 3.80 5.22 16.04
C ARG A 38 2.75 5.89 15.15
N LYS A 39 1.48 5.57 15.36
CA LYS A 39 0.35 5.92 14.46
C LYS A 39 0.60 5.47 13.01
N GLU A 40 1.34 4.37 12.85
CA GLU A 40 1.69 3.81 11.55
C GLU A 40 0.75 2.64 11.23
N LYS A 41 0.08 2.72 10.07
CA LYS A 41 -0.70 1.59 9.55
C LYS A 41 0.23 0.53 8.96
N TYR A 42 -0.11 -0.73 9.19
CA TYR A 42 0.61 -1.87 8.67
C TYR A 42 -0.34 -3.03 8.35
N TYR A 43 0.09 -3.88 7.43
CA TYR A 43 -0.55 -5.16 7.17
C TYR A 43 0.05 -6.23 8.09
N ALA A 44 -0.80 -7.07 8.67
CA ALA A 44 -0.41 -8.05 9.69
C ALA A 44 -0.79 -9.48 9.31
N ILE A 45 0.12 -10.42 9.57
CA ILE A 45 -0.14 -11.86 9.52
C ILE A 45 0.39 -12.52 10.78
N ASP A 46 -0.52 -13.18 11.50
CA ASP A 46 -0.16 -13.99 12.67
C ASP A 46 0.34 -15.38 12.23
N PHE A 47 1.35 -15.88 12.93
CA PHE A 47 1.84 -17.25 12.80
C PHE A 47 2.44 -17.76 14.12
N TRP A 48 2.61 -19.07 14.22
CA TRP A 48 3.22 -19.71 15.38
C TRP A 48 4.70 -19.99 15.15
N ILE A 49 5.50 -20.02 16.22
CA ILE A 49 6.96 -20.17 16.15
C ILE A 49 7.42 -21.50 15.51
N TRP A 50 6.60 -22.55 15.60
CA TRP A 50 6.86 -23.84 14.94
C TRP A 50 6.58 -23.81 13.42
N GLN A 51 5.90 -22.78 12.91
CA GLN A 51 5.53 -22.67 11.49
C GLN A 51 6.65 -22.08 10.63
N LYS A 52 7.78 -22.78 10.54
CA LYS A 52 8.96 -22.33 9.79
C LYS A 52 8.69 -22.23 8.28
N ASN A 53 8.00 -23.20 7.68
CA ASN A 53 7.68 -23.18 6.25
C ASN A 53 6.73 -22.04 5.92
N LYS A 54 5.72 -21.79 6.77
CA LYS A 54 4.85 -20.62 6.64
C LYS A 54 5.67 -19.33 6.66
N ARG A 55 6.62 -19.20 7.59
CA ARG A 55 7.48 -18.01 7.68
C ARG A 55 8.30 -17.81 6.41
N VAL A 56 8.91 -18.86 5.86
CA VAL A 56 9.68 -18.78 4.61
C VAL A 56 8.78 -18.34 3.45
N ALA A 57 7.60 -18.94 3.32
CA ALA A 57 6.65 -18.57 2.27
C ALA A 57 6.17 -17.12 2.40
N LEU A 58 5.91 -16.64 3.62
CA LEU A 58 5.58 -15.23 3.87
C LEU A 58 6.72 -14.30 3.45
N ASP A 59 7.97 -14.67 3.74
CA ASP A 59 9.13 -13.86 3.38
C ASP A 59 9.33 -13.75 1.86
N GLN A 60 9.03 -14.84 1.14
CA GLN A 60 9.05 -14.92 -0.32
C GLN A 60 7.88 -14.17 -0.98
N HIS A 61 6.67 -14.22 -0.40
CA HIS A 61 5.50 -13.51 -0.93
C HIS A 61 5.58 -12.00 -0.70
N PHE A 62 6.12 -11.59 0.44
CA PHE A 62 6.16 -10.18 0.85
C PHE A 62 7.60 -9.68 0.84
N GLN A 63 8.16 -9.54 -0.36
CA GLN A 63 9.50 -9.00 -0.56
C GLN A 63 9.50 -7.48 -0.48
N LEU A 64 10.62 -6.90 -0.04
CA LEU A 64 10.79 -5.45 -0.09
C LEU A 64 10.76 -4.99 -1.56
N GLY A 65 10.09 -3.87 -1.83
CA GLY A 65 9.86 -3.38 -3.19
C GLY A 65 8.69 -4.03 -3.92
N TYR A 66 8.07 -5.08 -3.37
CA TYR A 66 6.90 -5.69 -3.99
C TYR A 66 5.66 -4.81 -3.85
N LYS A 67 4.85 -4.76 -4.90
CA LYS A 67 3.64 -3.94 -4.98
C LYS A 67 2.42 -4.78 -4.58
N LEU A 68 1.67 -4.32 -3.59
CA LEU A 68 0.42 -4.94 -3.18
C LEU A 68 -0.72 -4.58 -4.15
N SER A 69 -1.85 -5.28 -4.02
CA SER A 69 -3.04 -5.08 -4.87
C SER A 69 -3.65 -3.67 -4.77
N ASP A 70 -3.45 -2.97 -3.64
CA ASP A 70 -3.83 -1.56 -3.46
C ASP A 70 -2.85 -0.58 -4.17
N GLY A 71 -1.76 -1.10 -4.72
CA GLY A 71 -0.71 -0.34 -5.39
C GLY A 71 0.30 0.32 -4.45
N SER A 72 0.25 0.04 -3.15
CA SER A 72 1.30 0.41 -2.20
C SER A 72 2.49 -0.54 -2.32
N THR A 73 3.70 -0.03 -2.06
CA THR A 73 4.95 -0.78 -2.15
C THR A 73 5.44 -1.14 -0.75
N ILE A 74 5.88 -2.38 -0.55
CA ILE A 74 6.44 -2.84 0.72
C ILE A 74 7.80 -2.18 0.94
N VAL A 75 7.94 -1.43 2.03
CA VAL A 75 9.17 -0.70 2.37
C VAL A 75 9.91 -1.29 3.57
N ASP A 76 9.19 -1.97 4.47
CA ASP A 76 9.79 -2.62 5.62
C ASP A 76 8.92 -3.82 6.03
N LYS A 77 9.54 -4.82 6.63
CA LYS A 77 8.86 -5.95 7.24
C LYS A 77 9.59 -6.41 8.49
N LYS A 78 8.83 -6.63 9.56
CA LYS A 78 9.39 -7.02 10.86
C LYS A 78 8.50 -8.03 11.56
N ILE A 79 9.14 -8.96 12.26
CA ILE A 79 8.45 -9.97 13.06
C ILE A 79 8.44 -9.53 14.51
N TYR A 80 7.25 -9.46 15.10
CA TYR A 80 7.05 -9.10 16.48
C TYR A 80 6.47 -10.27 17.29
N THR A 81 6.76 -10.25 18.58
CA THR A 81 6.05 -11.11 19.53
C THR A 81 4.72 -10.47 19.87
N ILE A 82 3.63 -11.23 19.73
CA ILE A 82 2.30 -10.71 20.05
C ILE A 82 2.17 -10.53 21.56
N SER A 83 1.73 -9.36 22.00
CA SER A 83 1.38 -9.10 23.39
C SER A 83 0.03 -9.74 23.72
N VAL A 84 -0.02 -10.50 24.81
CA VAL A 84 -1.23 -11.13 25.35
C VAL A 84 -1.42 -10.70 26.80
N GLN A 85 -2.67 -10.61 27.24
CA GLN A 85 -2.98 -10.25 28.62
C GLN A 85 -2.44 -11.33 29.58
N LYS A 86 -1.89 -10.91 30.71
CA LYS A 86 -1.46 -11.84 31.76
C LYS A 86 -2.71 -12.45 32.42
N ILE A 87 -2.68 -13.77 32.60
CA ILE A 87 -3.83 -14.52 33.15
C ILE A 87 -3.93 -14.36 34.67
N PHE A 88 -2.79 -14.22 35.35
CA PHE A 88 -2.70 -14.19 36.82
C PHE A 88 -2.21 -12.86 37.38
N SER A 89 -2.16 -11.80 36.57
CA SER A 89 -1.79 -10.46 37.02
C SER A 89 -2.30 -9.38 36.06
N SER A 90 -2.21 -8.12 36.46
CA SER A 90 -2.47 -6.99 35.56
C SER A 90 -1.36 -6.84 34.50
N GLY A 91 -1.73 -6.23 33.37
CA GLY A 91 -0.83 -5.90 32.27
C GLY A 91 -0.68 -6.98 31.20
N TYR A 92 0.28 -6.74 30.30
CA TYR A 92 0.53 -7.57 29.11
C TYR A 92 1.87 -8.30 29.22
N ARG A 93 1.99 -9.45 28.55
CA ARG A 93 3.24 -10.19 28.35
C ARG A 93 3.40 -10.59 26.90
N GLY A 94 4.63 -10.80 26.46
CA GLY A 94 4.88 -11.42 25.16
C GLY A 94 4.35 -12.85 25.11
N SER A 95 3.69 -13.21 24.01
CA SER A 95 3.28 -14.58 23.74
C SER A 95 4.51 -15.46 23.53
N ARG A 96 4.52 -16.61 24.22
CA ARG A 96 5.63 -17.56 24.10
C ARG A 96 5.79 -18.07 22.66
N TYR A 97 4.68 -18.36 21.99
CA TYR A 97 4.68 -19.05 20.69
C TYR A 97 4.10 -18.25 19.53
N LYS A 98 3.24 -17.25 19.79
CA LYS A 98 2.58 -16.50 18.73
C LYS A 98 3.45 -15.33 18.27
N ARG A 99 3.55 -15.14 16.96
CA ARG A 99 4.32 -14.09 16.29
C ARG A 99 3.41 -13.38 15.29
N GLU A 100 3.73 -12.13 15.01
CA GLU A 100 3.07 -11.29 14.02
C GLU A 100 4.12 -10.80 13.04
N LEU A 101 3.93 -11.09 11.75
CA LEU A 101 4.64 -10.38 10.69
C LEU A 101 3.91 -9.08 10.42
N ARG A 102 4.60 -7.96 10.58
CA ARG A 102 4.14 -6.63 10.18
C ARG A 102 4.80 -6.24 8.88
N ILE A 103 4.00 -5.78 7.94
CA ILE A 103 4.41 -5.34 6.61
C ILE A 103 4.02 -3.87 6.51
N TYR A 104 5.02 -3.01 6.39
CA TYR A 104 4.84 -1.57 6.25
C TYR A 104 4.92 -1.23 4.77
N THR A 105 3.95 -0.47 4.30
CA THR A 105 3.88 -0.06 2.90
C THR A 105 3.84 1.45 2.77
N LYS A 106 4.36 1.93 1.65
CA LYS A 106 4.25 3.33 1.23
C LYS A 106 3.85 3.36 -0.22
N TYR A 107 3.10 4.39 -0.60
CA TYR A 107 2.95 4.71 -2.02
C TYR A 107 4.23 5.39 -2.46
N ILE A 108 5.11 4.60 -3.06
CA ILE A 108 6.25 5.12 -3.76
C ILE A 108 5.73 5.43 -5.16
N ASN A 109 5.82 6.69 -5.57
CA ASN A 109 5.76 7.02 -6.98
C ASN A 109 7.01 6.35 -7.56
N GLU A 110 6.84 5.16 -8.14
CA GLU A 110 7.83 4.67 -9.08
C GLU A 110 8.01 5.83 -10.06
N PRO A 111 9.21 6.41 -10.22
CA PRO A 111 9.45 7.16 -11.44
C PRO A 111 9.02 6.18 -12.50
N SER A 112 8.02 6.57 -13.28
CA SER A 112 7.59 5.76 -14.39
C SER A 112 8.86 5.28 -15.06
N VAL A 113 8.86 4.04 -15.54
CA VAL A 113 9.80 3.66 -16.57
C VAL A 113 9.43 4.49 -17.82
N LEU A 114 9.58 5.82 -17.76
CA LEU A 114 10.47 6.53 -18.64
C LEU A 114 11.65 5.60 -18.82
N TYR A 115 11.61 4.83 -19.90
CA TYR A 115 12.80 4.59 -20.69
C TYR A 115 13.37 5.96 -21.07
N GLY A 116 13.87 6.69 -20.08
CA GLY A 116 14.81 7.77 -20.24
C GLY A 116 16.08 7.07 -20.65
N GLY A 117 16.19 6.79 -21.95
CA GLY A 117 17.50 6.89 -22.56
C GLY A 117 18.06 8.22 -22.09
N ASP A 118 19.18 8.13 -21.38
CA ASP A 118 20.06 9.21 -20.98
C ASP A 118 19.73 10.53 -21.66
N TYR A 119 19.02 11.43 -20.95
CA TYR A 119 19.10 12.85 -21.26
C TYR A 119 20.45 13.35 -20.73
N VAL A 120 21.53 12.86 -21.36
CA VAL A 120 22.77 13.60 -21.45
C VAL A 120 22.43 14.77 -22.37
N ALA A 121 22.50 15.98 -21.83
CA ALA A 121 22.53 17.21 -22.61
C ALA A 121 23.78 17.18 -23.50
N GLY A 122 23.66 16.50 -24.64
CA GLY A 122 24.67 16.36 -25.66
C GLY A 122 24.30 17.21 -26.85
N ASP A 123 25.27 18.00 -27.30
CA ASP A 123 25.19 18.90 -28.44
C ASP A 123 24.62 18.29 -29.72
N LYS A 124 24.01 19.18 -30.53
CA LYS A 124 23.52 18.95 -31.88
C LYS A 124 24.49 18.15 -32.77
N ILE A 125 24.12 16.93 -33.15
CA ILE A 125 24.51 16.25 -34.41
C ILE A 125 23.35 15.27 -34.70
N GLY A 126 22.51 15.38 -35.73
CA GLY A 126 22.82 15.43 -37.16
C GLY A 126 22.15 14.21 -37.82
N ARG A 127 21.08 14.46 -38.59
CA ARG A 127 20.49 13.60 -39.64
C ARG A 127 20.15 12.13 -39.29
N ASP A 128 18.88 11.87 -39.00
CA ASP A 128 18.04 11.10 -39.93
C ASP A 128 16.56 11.19 -39.54
N LYS A 129 15.70 11.42 -40.55
CA LYS A 129 14.25 11.45 -40.40
C LYS A 129 13.72 10.03 -40.25
N THR A 130 13.74 9.47 -39.05
CA THR A 130 12.83 8.38 -38.71
C THR A 130 11.52 9.00 -38.22
N ILE A 131 10.50 8.94 -39.09
CA ILE A 131 9.12 9.19 -38.70
C ILE A 131 8.72 8.01 -37.82
N ASN A 132 9.07 8.07 -36.53
CA ASN A 132 8.43 7.26 -35.52
C ASN A 132 7.06 7.91 -35.30
N ASN A 133 6.01 7.26 -35.83
CA ASN A 133 4.66 7.39 -35.32
C ASN A 133 4.64 6.80 -33.89
N GLY A 134 5.34 7.45 -32.97
CA GLY A 134 5.16 7.26 -31.55
C GLY A 134 3.76 7.74 -31.25
N VAL A 135 2.90 6.79 -30.89
CA VAL A 135 1.57 7.04 -30.36
C VAL A 135 1.67 8.19 -29.38
N GLN A 136 1.12 9.35 -29.76
CA GLN A 136 0.94 10.45 -28.84
C GLN A 136 0.20 9.89 -27.64
N ILE A 137 0.83 9.92 -26.46
CA ILE A 137 0.14 9.75 -25.18
C ILE A 137 -0.68 11.04 -24.96
N ASN A 138 -1.66 11.26 -25.82
CA ASN A 138 -2.78 12.13 -25.54
C ASN A 138 -3.76 11.25 -24.77
N ASN A 139 -3.87 11.39 -23.45
CA ASN A 139 -5.14 11.08 -22.78
C ASN A 139 -5.24 11.52 -21.31
N ILE A 140 -4.14 11.81 -20.60
CA ILE A 140 -4.26 12.38 -19.24
C ILE A 140 -4.62 13.88 -19.29
N GLN A 141 -4.05 14.62 -20.26
CA GLN A 141 -4.28 16.06 -20.45
C GLN A 141 -5.74 16.45 -20.82
N ASN A 142 -6.62 15.49 -21.13
CA ASN A 142 -7.97 15.79 -21.61
C ASN A 142 -9.07 15.70 -20.54
N HIS A 143 -8.80 15.28 -19.30
CA HIS A 143 -9.85 15.08 -18.28
C HIS A 143 -9.71 15.95 -17.02
N LEU A 144 -8.50 16.33 -16.61
CA LEU A 144 -8.25 17.22 -15.48
C LEU A 144 -7.30 18.34 -15.92
N PRO A 145 -7.64 19.62 -15.69
CA PRO A 145 -6.68 20.70 -15.79
C PRO A 145 -5.47 20.42 -14.91
N ASN A 146 -4.26 20.72 -15.40
CA ASN A 146 -3.01 20.46 -14.68
C ASN A 146 -3.02 21.03 -13.25
N GLU A 147 -3.61 22.21 -13.05
CA GLU A 147 -3.74 22.87 -11.75
C GLU A 147 -4.59 22.05 -10.74
N VAL A 148 -5.65 21.41 -11.23
CA VAL A 148 -6.52 20.55 -10.41
C VAL A 148 -5.78 19.27 -10.06
N LEU A 149 -5.09 18.66 -11.03
CA LEU A 149 -4.30 17.45 -10.82
C LEU A 149 -3.17 17.69 -9.80
N GLU A 150 -2.40 18.76 -9.94
CA GLU A 150 -1.34 19.12 -8.99
C GLU A 150 -1.86 19.33 -7.59
N THR A 151 -3.03 19.97 -7.45
CA THR A 151 -3.65 20.20 -6.14
C THR A 151 -4.09 18.87 -5.52
N ILE A 152 -4.72 17.98 -6.28
CA ILE A 152 -5.10 16.64 -5.81
C ILE A 152 -3.85 15.83 -5.40
N LEU A 153 -2.78 15.90 -6.19
CA LEU A 153 -1.52 15.21 -5.88
C LEU A 153 -0.90 15.72 -4.58
N LYS A 154 -0.85 17.05 -4.37
CA LYS A 154 -0.40 17.65 -3.11
C LYS A 154 -1.23 17.18 -1.91
N LEU A 155 -2.56 17.14 -2.05
CA LEU A 155 -3.46 16.62 -1.02
C LEU A 155 -3.21 15.12 -0.74
N SER A 156 -2.87 14.36 -1.77
CA SER A 156 -2.55 12.93 -1.63
C SER A 156 -1.25 12.66 -0.85
N GLU A 157 -0.43 13.69 -0.65
CA GLU A 157 0.86 13.62 0.06
C GLU A 157 0.84 14.37 1.39
N ASP A 158 -0.10 15.31 1.60
CA ASP A 158 -0.20 16.14 2.82
C ASP A 158 -0.42 15.30 4.09
N GLU A 159 0.46 15.47 5.07
CA GLU A 159 0.40 14.76 6.35
C GLU A 159 -0.79 15.14 7.23
N LYS A 160 -1.43 16.29 6.96
CA LYS A 160 -2.69 16.71 7.63
C LYS A 160 -3.89 15.86 7.20
N ILE A 161 -3.78 15.14 6.08
CA ILE A 161 -4.81 14.25 5.56
C ILE A 161 -4.56 12.84 6.08
N SER A 162 -5.63 12.21 6.58
CA SER A 162 -5.54 10.85 7.11
C SER A 162 -4.96 9.91 6.06
N TRP A 163 -4.14 8.93 6.47
CA TRP A 163 -3.56 7.98 5.53
C TRP A 163 -4.65 7.26 4.70
N SER A 164 -5.80 6.97 5.31
CA SER A 164 -6.93 6.33 4.62
C SER A 164 -7.44 7.18 3.46
N ASP A 165 -7.58 8.47 3.71
CA ASP A 165 -8.11 9.42 2.74
C ASP A 165 -7.07 9.72 1.65
N ARG A 166 -5.78 9.76 2.01
CA ARG A 166 -4.69 9.83 1.03
C ARG A 166 -4.71 8.63 0.08
N CYS A 167 -4.94 7.41 0.58
CA CYS A 167 -5.08 6.22 -0.27
C CYS A 167 -6.26 6.35 -1.23
N GLU A 168 -7.41 6.78 -0.71
CA GLU A 168 -8.65 6.95 -1.47
C GLU A 168 -8.50 8.00 -2.59
N ILE A 169 -7.81 9.11 -2.31
CA ILE A 169 -7.46 10.13 -3.30
C ILE A 169 -6.55 9.54 -4.39
N LYS A 170 -5.52 8.78 -4.04
CA LYS A 170 -4.60 8.15 -5.01
C LYS A 170 -5.29 7.11 -5.88
N GLU A 171 -6.21 6.34 -5.30
CA GLU A 171 -7.00 5.35 -6.04
C GLU A 171 -7.91 6.05 -7.06
N SER A 172 -8.55 7.14 -6.66
CA SER A 172 -9.39 7.96 -7.54
C SER A 172 -8.59 8.51 -8.73
N ILE A 173 -7.38 9.04 -8.51
CA ILE A 173 -6.49 9.49 -9.60
C ILE A 173 -6.19 8.36 -10.59
N LYS A 174 -5.84 7.17 -10.10
CA LYS A 174 -5.58 6.01 -10.97
C LYS A 174 -6.80 5.57 -11.77
N MET A 175 -8.00 5.65 -11.18
CA MET A 175 -9.23 5.33 -11.91
C MET A 175 -9.50 6.37 -13.01
N ILE A 176 -9.19 7.64 -12.77
CA ILE A 176 -9.27 8.71 -13.79
C ILE A 176 -8.29 8.44 -14.93
N GLU A 177 -7.03 8.13 -14.61
CA GLU A 177 -6.00 7.79 -15.60
C GLU A 177 -6.37 6.60 -16.49
N LYS A 178 -7.09 5.61 -15.92
CA LYS A 178 -7.51 4.40 -16.62
C LYS A 178 -8.88 4.50 -17.30
N ASN A 179 -9.53 5.67 -17.28
CA ASN A 179 -10.91 5.86 -17.76
C ASN A 179 -11.94 4.92 -17.08
N LEU A 180 -11.68 4.49 -15.85
CA LEU A 180 -12.57 3.65 -15.04
C LEU A 180 -13.39 4.48 -14.03
N TYR A 181 -13.20 5.80 -14.03
CA TYR A 181 -13.78 6.69 -13.05
C TYR A 181 -15.28 6.95 -13.28
N SER A 182 -16.10 6.57 -12.31
CA SER A 182 -17.55 6.65 -12.37
C SER A 182 -18.11 7.82 -11.54
N LYS A 183 -19.41 8.14 -11.72
CA LYS A 183 -20.11 9.13 -10.89
C LYS A 183 -20.13 8.76 -9.40
N GLN A 184 -20.18 7.46 -9.10
CA GLN A 184 -20.13 6.97 -7.72
C GLN A 184 -18.75 7.24 -7.09
N GLU A 185 -17.68 6.96 -7.83
CA GLU A 185 -16.30 7.26 -7.39
C GLU A 185 -16.09 8.77 -7.24
N ASN A 186 -16.67 9.58 -8.15
CA ASN A 186 -16.64 11.03 -8.04
C ASN A 186 -17.28 11.56 -6.75
N ASN A 187 -18.45 11.04 -6.39
CA ASN A 187 -19.12 11.41 -5.15
C ASN A 187 -18.31 10.99 -3.92
N LYS A 188 -17.63 9.83 -4.00
CA LYS A 188 -16.75 9.34 -2.94
C LYS A 188 -15.54 10.26 -2.76
N LEU A 189 -14.86 10.64 -3.84
CA LEU A 189 -13.74 11.59 -3.80
C LEU A 189 -14.17 12.96 -3.26
N ILE A 190 -15.30 13.51 -3.73
CA ILE A 190 -15.83 14.79 -3.23
C ILE A 190 -16.09 14.73 -1.72
N LYS A 191 -16.67 13.64 -1.22
CA LYS A 191 -16.93 13.46 0.21
C LYS A 191 -15.65 13.47 1.03
N VAL A 192 -14.62 12.76 0.56
CA VAL A 192 -13.29 12.74 1.19
C VAL A 192 -12.69 14.14 1.22
N LEU A 193 -12.67 14.83 0.06
CA LEU A 193 -12.11 16.17 -0.06
C LEU A 193 -12.88 17.19 0.81
N SER A 194 -14.20 17.06 0.92
CA SER A 194 -15.05 17.98 1.70
C SER A 194 -14.68 18.02 3.18
N SER A 195 -14.16 16.92 3.74
CA SER A 195 -13.66 16.86 5.12
C SER A 195 -12.44 17.77 5.37
N TYR A 196 -11.81 18.30 4.31
CA TYR A 196 -10.56 19.06 4.39
C TYR A 196 -10.68 20.52 3.91
N ILE A 197 -11.89 21.01 3.59
CA ILE A 197 -12.15 22.39 3.10
C ILE A 197 -11.57 23.47 4.04
N GLY A 198 -11.53 23.22 5.35
CA GLY A 198 -10.99 24.16 6.34
C GLY A 198 -9.50 23.98 6.68
N SER A 199 -8.88 22.89 6.24
CA SER A 199 -7.52 22.51 6.66
C SER A 199 -6.50 22.58 5.54
N CYS A 200 -6.96 22.49 4.29
CA CYS A 200 -6.13 22.53 3.10
C CYS A 200 -6.65 23.60 2.13
N SER A 201 -5.76 24.51 1.71
CA SER A 201 -6.09 25.52 0.71
C SER A 201 -6.42 24.87 -0.64
N ASN A 202 -7.32 25.47 -1.41
CA ASN A 202 -7.69 25.10 -2.79
C ASN A 202 -8.50 23.80 -2.96
N VAL A 203 -8.89 23.13 -1.87
CA VAL A 203 -9.79 21.97 -1.91
C VAL A 203 -11.15 22.30 -2.54
N VAL A 204 -11.68 23.50 -2.25
CA VAL A 204 -12.97 23.96 -2.79
C VAL A 204 -12.94 24.04 -4.32
N THR A 205 -11.85 24.54 -4.89
CA THR A 205 -11.65 24.65 -6.34
C THR A 205 -11.63 23.27 -7.01
N VAL A 206 -11.00 22.29 -6.36
CA VAL A 206 -10.98 20.89 -6.83
C VAL A 206 -12.37 20.29 -6.79
N ILE A 207 -13.12 20.48 -5.69
CA ILE A 207 -14.48 19.96 -5.55
C ILE A 207 -15.40 20.56 -6.61
N ASP A 208 -15.35 21.87 -6.84
CA ASP A 208 -16.17 22.54 -7.86
C ASP A 208 -15.89 21.98 -9.27
N PHE A 209 -14.61 21.72 -9.59
CA PHE A 209 -14.24 21.06 -10.84
C PHE A 209 -14.83 19.64 -10.96
N LEU A 210 -14.65 18.81 -9.92
CA LEU A 210 -15.16 17.43 -9.90
C LEU A 210 -16.69 17.37 -10.00
N MET A 211 -17.40 18.33 -9.41
CA MET A 211 -18.86 18.45 -9.55
C MET A 211 -19.26 18.78 -10.99
N LYS A 212 -18.57 19.73 -11.65
CA LYS A 212 -18.85 20.11 -13.05
C LYS A 212 -18.57 18.97 -14.03
N MET A 213 -17.52 18.18 -13.79
CA MET A 213 -17.10 17.09 -14.67
C MET A 213 -18.20 16.01 -14.86
N PHE A 214 -19.06 15.79 -13.86
CA PHE A 214 -20.12 14.76 -13.90
C PHE A 214 -21.56 15.29 -13.88
N ASN A 215 -21.74 16.60 -13.72
CA ASN A 215 -23.05 17.23 -13.96
C ASN A 215 -23.26 17.59 -15.44
N ASN A 216 -22.18 17.67 -16.22
CA ASN A 216 -22.21 17.93 -17.67
C ASN A 216 -22.12 16.66 -18.54
N ARG A 217 -22.27 15.46 -17.94
CA ARG A 217 -22.39 14.16 -18.61
C ARG A 217 -23.75 13.57 -18.30
#